data_AF-A0A537BLM7-F1
#
_entry.id   AF-A0A537BLM7-F1
#
_cell.length_a   1.000
_cell.length_b   1.000
_cell.length_c   1.000
_cell.angle_alpha   90.00
_cell.angle_beta   90.00
_cell.angle_gamma   90.00
#
_symmetry.space_group_name_H-M   'P 1'
#
loop_
_entity.id
_entity.type
_entity.pdbx_description
1 polymer ?
#
loop_
_entity_poly.entity_id
_entity_poly.type
_entity_poly.pdbx_seq_one_letter_code
_entity_poly.pdbx_strand_id
1 'polypeptide(L)'
;MRCTMSRKEETPMLRRTLSGIAIGSLASIAVYAQDLPKTQFKVIGLNSPTVASIVDEVPFWRETLPKASNGAISADITPLDQMGIDDKTMLRLLRLGVMDFAGMDISKMAGDDPRFEGCDLAGITLDADKARAGCEAYRSVTTAVSMAFAEVVPALNNGVVDCGVTGSLSGNTAGWPEVTKSLYPMSLGWSINVMAVNLASWNRLDKRVQNFLLEQVQAYENKMWTTLKKATAEADNCNTGRQPCTMGKLAHITIVPVKPAEAETHKKLVEGAVLAGWAKRCGGECAAEWNNTVGKTLGLRAPTN
;
A
#
# COMPACT_ATOMS: atom_id res chain seq x y z
N MET A 1 28.15 -48.00 8.28
CA MET A 1 27.54 -48.74 7.15
C MET A 1 27.57 -47.85 5.91
N ARG A 2 28.54 -48.10 5.04
CA ARG A 2 28.69 -47.52 3.70
C ARG A 2 28.68 -48.69 2.74
N CYS A 3 27.89 -48.65 1.67
CA CYS A 3 28.08 -49.54 0.53
C CYS A 3 27.96 -48.74 -0.76
N THR A 4 29.11 -48.59 -1.39
CA THR A 4 29.36 -48.16 -2.76
C THR A 4 29.17 -49.32 -3.73
N MET A 5 28.63 -48.98 -4.91
CA MET A 5 28.88 -49.48 -6.28
C MET A 5 28.99 -50.98 -6.57
N SER A 6 28.28 -51.40 -7.62
CA SER A 6 28.86 -52.31 -8.62
C SER A 6 28.31 -52.01 -10.02
N ARG A 7 29.23 -51.98 -10.99
CA ARG A 7 29.03 -51.81 -12.44
C ARG A 7 28.48 -53.08 -13.08
N LYS A 8 27.87 -52.95 -14.27
CA LYS A 8 28.37 -53.58 -15.50
C LYS A 8 27.70 -52.98 -16.74
N GLU A 9 28.53 -52.46 -17.64
CA GLU A 9 28.22 -52.24 -19.06
C GLU A 9 28.46 -53.55 -19.83
N GLU A 10 27.66 -53.81 -20.87
CA GLU A 10 28.08 -54.50 -22.10
C GLU A 10 27.07 -54.18 -23.22
N THR A 11 27.57 -53.52 -24.28
CA THR A 11 27.01 -53.24 -25.62
C THR A 11 27.10 -54.47 -26.55
N PRO A 12 26.75 -54.46 -27.87
CA PRO A 12 25.79 -53.67 -28.69
C PRO A 12 24.93 -54.57 -29.63
N MET A 13 23.95 -54.00 -30.37
CA MET A 13 23.78 -54.11 -31.85
C MET A 13 22.32 -53.96 -32.35
N LEU A 14 22.15 -52.89 -33.14
CA LEU A 14 21.69 -52.90 -34.52
C LEU A 14 20.18 -52.86 -34.87
N ARG A 15 19.86 -51.75 -35.56
CA ARG A 15 18.87 -51.56 -36.65
C ARG A 15 17.38 -51.48 -36.28
N ARG A 16 16.84 -50.26 -36.38
CA ARG A 16 16.12 -49.80 -37.59
C ARG A 16 15.75 -48.31 -37.49
N THR A 17 16.25 -47.58 -38.46
CA THR A 17 15.82 -46.23 -38.86
C THR A 17 14.35 -46.23 -39.24
N LEU A 18 13.56 -45.31 -38.66
CA LEU A 18 12.41 -44.70 -39.31
C LEU A 18 12.30 -43.26 -38.82
N SER A 19 12.65 -42.34 -39.71
CA SER A 19 12.46 -40.90 -39.60
C SER A 19 10.97 -40.59 -39.42
N GLY A 20 10.60 -40.06 -38.27
CA GLY A 20 9.27 -39.49 -38.01
C GLY A 20 9.44 -38.01 -37.70
N ILE A 21 8.95 -37.16 -38.60
CA ILE A 21 8.93 -35.70 -38.48
C ILE A 21 8.07 -35.33 -37.27
N ALA A 22 8.69 -34.96 -36.14
CA ALA A 22 7.99 -34.29 -35.06
C ALA A 22 7.89 -32.80 -35.41
N ILE A 23 6.80 -32.44 -36.09
CA ILE A 23 6.39 -31.05 -36.27
C ILE A 23 6.17 -30.48 -34.87
N GLY A 24 7.03 -29.53 -34.49
CA GLY A 24 6.97 -28.85 -33.21
C GLY A 24 5.61 -28.21 -33.00
N SER A 25 4.89 -28.66 -31.98
CA SER A 25 3.71 -27.99 -31.44
C SER A 25 4.16 -26.81 -30.58
N LEU A 26 4.75 -25.80 -31.21
CA LEU A 26 4.96 -24.47 -30.63
C LEU A 26 3.83 -23.56 -31.11
N ALA A 27 2.65 -23.71 -30.52
CA ALA A 27 1.60 -22.70 -30.60
C ALA A 27 0.61 -22.90 -29.46
N SER A 28 0.70 -22.04 -28.44
CA SER A 28 -0.40 -21.14 -28.03
C SER A 28 -0.21 -20.66 -26.58
N ILE A 29 0.69 -19.69 -26.36
CA ILE A 29 0.66 -18.83 -25.16
C ILE A 29 0.07 -17.44 -25.51
N ALA A 30 -0.41 -17.24 -26.75
CA ALA A 30 -0.94 -15.96 -27.23
C ALA A 30 -2.46 -15.77 -27.01
N VAL A 31 -3.03 -16.25 -25.89
CA VAL A 31 -4.50 -16.16 -25.63
C VAL A 31 -4.89 -15.03 -24.67
N TYR A 32 -3.97 -14.16 -24.25
CA TYR A 32 -4.32 -12.97 -23.43
C TYR A 32 -4.28 -11.63 -24.18
N ALA A 33 -3.91 -11.62 -25.46
CA ALA A 33 -4.03 -10.42 -26.32
C ALA A 33 -5.42 -10.31 -26.96
N GLN A 34 -6.48 -10.77 -26.28
CA GLN A 34 -7.83 -10.49 -26.75
C GLN A 34 -8.11 -9.00 -26.59
N ASP A 35 -8.68 -8.38 -27.63
CA ASP A 35 -9.18 -7.00 -27.60
C ASP A 35 -10.10 -6.82 -26.39
N LEU A 36 -9.57 -6.19 -25.34
CA LEU A 36 -10.34 -5.80 -24.17
C LEU A 36 -11.37 -4.76 -24.62
N PRO A 37 -12.62 -4.80 -24.10
CA PRO A 37 -13.60 -3.78 -24.42
C PRO A 37 -13.11 -2.42 -23.94
N LYS A 38 -13.31 -1.39 -24.77
CA LYS A 38 -12.96 -0.02 -24.43
C LYS A 38 -13.66 0.39 -23.13
N THR A 39 -12.86 0.73 -22.13
CA THR A 39 -13.36 1.07 -20.79
C THR A 39 -12.64 2.33 -20.32
N GLN A 40 -13.40 3.28 -19.79
CA GLN A 40 -12.86 4.50 -19.19
C GLN A 40 -13.34 4.58 -17.74
N PHE A 41 -12.42 4.84 -16.82
CA PHE A 41 -12.72 4.99 -15.40
C PHE A 41 -12.60 6.43 -14.94
N LYS A 42 -13.46 6.83 -14.01
CA LYS A 42 -13.25 8.03 -13.20
C LYS A 42 -12.60 7.62 -11.89
N VAL A 43 -11.49 8.26 -11.55
CA VAL A 43 -10.67 7.89 -10.39
C VAL A 43 -10.39 9.11 -9.53
N ILE A 44 -10.67 8.99 -8.23
CA ILE A 44 -10.09 9.88 -7.23
C ILE A 44 -8.81 9.23 -6.71
N GLY A 45 -7.68 9.93 -6.75
CA GLY A 45 -6.39 9.41 -6.32
C GLY A 45 -5.99 9.83 -4.90
N LEU A 46 -4.89 9.27 -4.42
CA LEU A 46 -4.13 9.72 -3.25
C LEU A 46 -3.72 11.19 -3.37
N ASN A 47 -3.38 11.78 -2.22
CA ASN A 47 -2.91 13.16 -2.14
C ASN A 47 -1.70 13.39 -3.05
N SER A 48 -1.81 14.37 -3.96
CA SER A 48 -0.88 14.67 -5.04
C SER A 48 0.57 14.89 -4.61
N PRO A 49 0.89 15.42 -3.41
CA PRO A 49 2.28 15.62 -3.02
C PRO A 49 2.95 14.35 -2.48
N THR A 50 2.20 13.27 -2.26
CA THR A 50 2.76 12.05 -1.66
C THR A 50 3.58 11.26 -2.68
N VAL A 51 4.65 10.61 -2.20
CA VAL A 51 5.51 9.75 -3.04
C VAL A 51 4.69 8.66 -3.74
N ALA A 52 3.73 8.05 -3.03
CA ALA A 52 2.81 7.05 -3.56
C ALA A 52 1.99 7.60 -4.75
N SER A 53 1.49 8.83 -4.65
CA SER A 53 0.75 9.47 -5.74
C SER A 53 1.65 9.75 -6.95
N ILE A 54 2.79 10.41 -6.71
CA ILE A 54 3.71 10.89 -7.75
C ILE A 54 4.36 9.72 -8.51
N VAL A 55 4.84 8.71 -7.80
CA VAL A 55 5.71 7.67 -8.37
C VAL A 55 4.93 6.42 -8.78
N ASP A 56 3.82 6.13 -8.10
CA ASP A 56 3.08 4.89 -8.29
C ASP A 56 1.70 5.12 -8.91
N GLU A 57 0.80 5.80 -8.21
CA GLU A 57 -0.63 5.82 -8.56
C GLU A 57 -0.93 6.59 -9.83
N VAL A 58 -0.45 7.83 -9.96
CA VAL A 58 -0.71 8.65 -11.15
C VAL A 58 -0.11 7.99 -12.41
N PRO A 59 1.14 7.51 -12.41
CA PRO A 59 1.70 6.75 -13.54
C PRO A 59 0.99 5.42 -13.79
N PHE A 60 0.46 4.76 -12.76
CA PHE A 60 -0.33 3.54 -12.93
C PHE A 60 -1.56 3.81 -13.81
N TRP A 61 -2.37 4.81 -13.45
CA TRP A 61 -3.60 5.14 -14.16
C TRP A 61 -3.37 5.79 -15.53
N ARG A 62 -2.39 6.69 -15.64
CA ARG A 62 -2.17 7.47 -16.86
C ARG A 62 -1.31 6.77 -17.91
N GLU A 63 -0.43 5.86 -17.49
CA GLU A 63 0.56 5.28 -18.40
C GLU A 63 0.56 3.75 -18.38
N THR A 64 0.65 3.14 -17.19
CA THR A 64 0.83 1.69 -17.05
C THR A 64 -0.40 0.95 -17.55
N LEU A 65 -1.58 1.33 -17.08
CA LEU A 65 -2.84 0.67 -17.42
C LEU A 65 -3.22 0.85 -18.91
N PRO A 66 -3.13 2.04 -19.51
CA PRO A 66 -3.30 2.20 -20.96
C PRO A 66 -2.30 1.39 -21.78
N LYS A 67 -1.01 1.41 -21.41
CA LYS A 67 0.02 0.66 -22.14
C LYS A 67 -0.20 -0.85 -22.06
N ALA A 68 -0.49 -1.38 -20.86
CA ALA A 68 -0.70 -2.81 -20.64
C ALA A 68 -1.97 -3.33 -21.34
N SER A 69 -2.96 -2.46 -21.57
CA SER A 69 -4.22 -2.80 -22.25
C SER A 69 -4.25 -2.44 -23.74
N ASN A 70 -3.11 -2.05 -24.33
CA ASN A 70 -3.03 -1.53 -25.71
C ASN A 70 -4.03 -0.38 -25.98
N GLY A 71 -4.27 0.47 -24.99
CA GLY A 71 -5.18 1.61 -25.05
C GLY A 71 -6.66 1.27 -24.88
N ALA A 72 -7.00 0.00 -24.61
CA ALA A 72 -8.40 -0.38 -24.37
C ALA A 72 -8.93 0.16 -23.04
N ILE A 73 -8.07 0.28 -22.02
CA ILE A 73 -8.46 0.79 -20.71
C ILE A 73 -7.76 2.12 -20.45
N SER A 74 -8.54 3.12 -20.05
CA SER A 74 -8.03 4.44 -19.66
C SER A 74 -8.70 4.91 -18.36
N ALA A 75 -8.09 5.90 -17.71
CA ALA A 75 -8.63 6.48 -16.50
C ALA A 75 -8.41 7.99 -16.49
N ASP A 76 -9.43 8.72 -16.03
CA ASP A 76 -9.31 10.11 -15.64
C ASP A 76 -9.12 10.17 -14.13
N ILE A 77 -7.86 10.41 -13.71
CA ILE A 77 -7.48 10.50 -12.30
C ILE A 77 -7.32 11.95 -11.86
N THR A 78 -8.05 12.29 -10.78
CA THR A 78 -7.92 13.54 -10.03
C THR A 78 -7.46 13.23 -8.61
N PRO A 79 -6.27 13.69 -8.17
CA PRO A 79 -5.84 13.58 -6.78
C PRO A 79 -6.83 14.22 -5.80
N LEU A 80 -7.02 13.60 -4.63
CA LEU A 80 -8.03 14.00 -3.63
C LEU A 80 -7.93 15.47 -3.21
N ASP A 81 -6.72 15.96 -2.97
CA ASP A 81 -6.44 17.34 -2.54
C ASP A 81 -6.85 18.40 -3.57
N GLN A 82 -7.02 18.02 -4.84
CA GLN A 82 -7.47 18.92 -5.90
C GLN A 82 -8.99 19.04 -5.99
N MET A 83 -9.73 18.17 -5.29
CA MET A 83 -11.18 18.11 -5.34
C MET A 83 -11.87 18.91 -4.23
N GLY A 84 -11.12 19.34 -3.21
CA GLY A 84 -11.69 20.07 -2.06
C GLY A 84 -12.73 19.26 -1.28
N ILE A 85 -12.71 17.93 -1.40
CA ILE A 85 -13.58 17.02 -0.65
C ILE A 85 -12.76 16.35 0.46
N ASP A 86 -13.36 16.22 1.64
CA ASP A 86 -12.78 15.40 2.70
C ASP A 86 -12.93 13.90 2.37
N ASP A 87 -12.13 13.04 3.01
CA ASP A 87 -12.16 11.63 2.64
C ASP A 87 -13.43 10.87 3.11
N LYS A 88 -14.21 11.46 4.04
CA LYS A 88 -15.60 11.03 4.33
C LYS A 88 -16.52 11.21 3.12
N THR A 89 -16.48 12.40 2.51
CA THR A 89 -17.26 12.72 1.33
C THR A 89 -16.87 11.82 0.17
N MET A 90 -15.57 11.57 -0.02
CA MET A 90 -15.06 10.65 -1.04
C MET A 90 -15.65 9.24 -0.92
N LEU A 91 -15.70 8.63 0.28
CA LEU A 91 -16.32 7.30 0.42
C LEU A 91 -17.80 7.29 0.09
N ARG A 92 -18.53 8.34 0.47
CA ARG A 92 -19.94 8.48 0.08
C ARG A 92 -20.08 8.60 -1.43
N LEU A 93 -19.22 9.38 -2.09
CA LEU A 93 -19.24 9.53 -3.55
C LEU A 93 -18.89 8.22 -4.28
N LEU A 94 -17.93 7.46 -3.76
CA LEU A 94 -17.59 6.13 -4.29
C LEU A 94 -18.77 5.17 -4.15
N ARG A 95 -19.43 5.14 -2.99
CA ARG A 95 -20.64 4.31 -2.78
C ARG A 95 -21.78 4.71 -3.72
N LEU A 96 -21.96 6.00 -3.97
CA LEU A 96 -22.95 6.53 -4.91
C LEU A 96 -22.57 6.33 -6.39
N GLY A 97 -21.34 5.91 -6.69
CA GLY A 97 -20.88 5.64 -8.06
C GLY A 97 -20.58 6.90 -8.87
N VAL A 98 -20.29 8.03 -8.21
CA VAL A 98 -19.88 9.28 -8.88
C VAL A 98 -18.49 9.11 -9.51
N MET A 99 -17.63 8.32 -8.87
CA MET A 99 -16.37 7.78 -9.41
C MET A 99 -16.40 6.25 -9.35
N ASP A 100 -15.60 5.63 -10.21
CA ASP A 100 -15.46 4.18 -10.25
C ASP A 100 -14.44 3.69 -9.22
N PHE A 101 -13.32 4.38 -9.08
CA PHE A 101 -12.26 4.06 -8.13
C PHE A 101 -11.93 5.24 -7.22
N ALA A 102 -11.49 4.93 -6.00
CA ALA A 102 -10.90 5.89 -5.09
C ALA A 102 -9.66 5.30 -4.38
N GLY A 103 -8.55 6.02 -4.44
CA GLY A 103 -7.36 5.79 -3.63
C GLY A 103 -7.42 6.62 -2.35
N MET A 104 -7.17 6.01 -1.18
CA MET A 104 -7.18 6.73 0.10
C MET A 104 -6.29 6.08 1.16
N ASP A 105 -5.82 6.88 2.12
CA ASP A 105 -5.29 6.35 3.38
C ASP A 105 -6.45 5.87 4.24
N ILE A 106 -6.47 4.59 4.54
CA ILE A 106 -7.57 3.94 5.25
C ILE A 106 -7.46 4.08 6.76
N SER A 107 -6.28 4.42 7.29
CA SER A 107 -6.06 4.64 8.73
C SER A 107 -6.68 5.96 9.21
N LYS A 108 -6.76 6.93 8.29
CA LYS A 108 -7.57 8.14 8.39
C LYS A 108 -9.05 7.78 8.39
N MET A 109 -9.44 6.66 8.99
CA MET A 109 -10.79 6.23 9.01
C MET A 109 -11.26 5.48 10.23
N ALA A 110 -10.38 5.38 11.22
CA ALA A 110 -10.67 4.73 12.49
C ALA A 110 -11.86 5.31 13.27
N GLY A 111 -12.25 6.56 12.98
CA GLY A 111 -13.33 7.25 13.68
C GLY A 111 -14.74 6.73 13.33
N ASP A 112 -14.97 6.29 12.08
CA ASP A 112 -16.26 5.76 11.65
C ASP A 112 -16.35 4.24 11.92
N ASP A 113 -15.22 3.53 11.87
CA ASP A 113 -15.08 2.16 12.39
C ASP A 113 -13.62 1.90 12.82
N PRO A 114 -13.40 1.42 14.06
CA PRO A 114 -12.06 1.11 14.56
C PRO A 114 -11.36 -0.01 13.79
N ARG A 115 -12.07 -0.82 12.99
CA ARG A 115 -11.45 -1.86 12.16
C ARG A 115 -10.47 -1.28 11.15
N PHE A 116 -10.58 -0.01 10.82
CA PHE A 116 -9.89 0.56 9.65
C PHE A 116 -8.44 0.94 9.92
N GLU A 117 -8.11 1.11 11.19
CA GLU A 117 -6.74 1.14 11.70
C GLU A 117 -6.24 -0.24 12.14
N GLY A 118 -7.04 -1.31 12.03
CA GLY A 118 -6.70 -2.63 12.59
C GLY A 118 -5.36 -3.18 12.08
N CYS A 119 -5.02 -2.95 10.82
CA CYS A 119 -3.73 -3.35 10.25
C CYS A 119 -2.60 -2.34 10.47
N ASP A 120 -2.91 -1.14 10.98
CA ASP A 120 -2.00 0.00 11.13
C ASP A 120 -2.29 0.79 12.40
N LEU A 121 -2.46 0.08 13.52
CA LEU A 121 -2.66 0.72 14.81
C LEU A 121 -1.40 1.49 15.20
N ALA A 122 -1.61 2.59 15.92
CA ALA A 122 -0.50 3.46 16.24
C ALA A 122 0.63 2.68 16.94
N GLY A 123 1.78 2.56 16.27
CA GLY A 123 2.98 1.93 16.80
C GLY A 123 3.06 0.39 16.79
N ILE A 124 2.09 -0.35 16.21
CA ILE A 124 2.12 -1.83 16.23
C ILE A 124 3.16 -2.45 15.29
N THR A 125 3.59 -1.73 14.26
CA THR A 125 4.59 -2.18 13.28
C THR A 125 5.63 -1.09 13.06
N LEU A 126 6.90 -1.45 13.22
CA LEU A 126 8.03 -0.52 13.06
C LEU A 126 8.86 -0.80 11.79
N ASP A 127 8.48 -1.83 11.03
CA ASP A 127 9.05 -2.13 9.70
C ASP A 127 7.96 -2.43 8.65
N ALA A 128 8.29 -2.14 7.39
CA ALA A 128 7.34 -2.19 6.27
C ALA A 128 6.86 -3.62 5.94
N ASP A 129 7.67 -4.64 6.22
CA ASP A 129 7.30 -6.03 5.95
C ASP A 129 6.25 -6.53 6.93
N LYS A 130 6.39 -6.16 8.22
CA LYS A 130 5.34 -6.43 9.21
C LYS A 130 4.07 -5.62 8.97
N ALA A 131 4.19 -4.38 8.51
CA ALA A 131 3.05 -3.57 8.11
C ALA A 131 2.26 -4.25 6.98
N ARG A 132 2.95 -4.70 5.93
CA ARG A 132 2.36 -5.46 4.84
C ARG A 132 1.66 -6.73 5.32
N ALA A 133 2.34 -7.53 6.15
CA ALA A 133 1.78 -8.76 6.69
C ALA A 133 0.52 -8.51 7.55
N GLY A 134 0.50 -7.43 8.33
CA GLY A 134 -0.68 -7.00 9.08
C GLY A 134 -1.85 -6.60 8.16
N CYS A 135 -1.56 -5.88 7.08
CA CYS A 135 -2.57 -5.47 6.10
C CYS A 135 -3.15 -6.64 5.30
N GLU A 136 -2.28 -7.56 4.84
CA GLU A 136 -2.70 -8.77 4.13
C GLU A 136 -3.64 -9.62 5.00
N ALA A 137 -3.40 -9.69 6.31
CA ALA A 137 -4.21 -10.45 7.26
C ALA A 137 -5.58 -9.81 7.56
N TYR A 138 -5.78 -8.52 7.29
CA TYR A 138 -6.96 -7.75 7.72
C TYR A 138 -7.74 -7.10 6.57
N ARG A 139 -7.44 -7.48 5.33
CA ARG A 139 -7.87 -6.82 4.09
C ARG A 139 -9.40 -6.69 3.92
N SER A 140 -10.22 -7.45 4.63
CA SER A 140 -11.67 -7.54 4.43
C SER A 140 -12.53 -6.49 5.15
N VAL A 141 -11.97 -5.54 5.91
CA VAL A 141 -12.78 -4.68 6.78
C VAL A 141 -12.21 -3.23 6.93
N THR A 142 -12.64 -2.26 6.09
CA THR A 142 -12.05 -0.87 5.94
C THR A 142 -13.05 0.30 5.51
N THR A 143 -13.12 1.54 6.09
CA THR A 143 -13.85 2.85 5.68
C THR A 143 -13.92 4.19 6.60
N ALA A 144 -13.63 5.45 6.19
CA ALA A 144 -14.04 6.78 6.84
C ALA A 144 -13.37 7.57 8.09
N VAL A 145 -12.57 8.71 8.00
CA VAL A 145 -12.17 9.89 8.94
C VAL A 145 -10.66 10.38 9.18
N SER A 146 -10.17 11.48 8.56
CA SER A 146 -9.20 12.45 9.18
C SER A 146 -9.19 13.83 8.47
N MET A 147 -8.32 14.76 8.89
CA MET A 147 -8.14 16.08 8.26
C MET A 147 -7.46 16.02 6.86
N ALA A 148 -7.78 17.01 6.04
CA ALA A 148 -7.26 17.14 4.70
C ALA A 148 -5.75 17.41 4.71
N PHE A 149 -4.99 16.62 3.94
CA PHE A 149 -3.53 16.70 3.89
C PHE A 149 -3.02 18.07 3.40
N ALA A 150 -3.77 18.71 2.51
CA ALA A 150 -3.45 20.03 1.96
C ALA A 150 -3.38 21.15 3.02
N GLU A 151 -4.08 21.00 4.14
CA GLU A 151 -4.16 22.04 5.18
C GLU A 151 -2.96 22.03 6.14
N VAL A 152 -2.11 21.00 6.10
CA VAL A 152 -1.09 20.82 7.13
C VAL A 152 0.06 21.84 7.03
N VAL A 153 0.57 22.12 5.82
CA VAL A 153 1.66 23.10 5.65
C VAL A 153 1.22 24.51 6.04
N PRO A 154 0.05 25.03 5.59
CA PRO A 154 -0.46 26.31 6.06
C PRO A 154 -0.69 26.35 7.58
N ALA A 155 -1.23 25.28 8.16
CA ALA A 155 -1.47 25.21 9.60
C ALA A 155 -0.16 25.27 10.42
N LEU A 156 0.89 24.57 9.99
CA LEU A 156 2.22 24.63 10.60
C LEU A 156 2.85 26.02 10.46
N ASN A 157 2.81 26.59 9.25
CA ASN A 157 3.41 27.91 8.98
C ASN A 157 2.75 29.03 9.80
N ASN A 158 1.43 28.96 9.95
CA ASN A 158 0.65 29.98 10.66
C ASN A 158 0.54 29.71 12.18
N GLY A 159 1.17 28.66 12.69
CA GLY A 159 1.15 28.31 14.12
C GLY A 159 -0.22 27.85 14.63
N VAL A 160 -1.09 27.35 13.76
CA VAL A 160 -2.37 26.73 14.15
C VAL A 160 -2.13 25.36 14.79
N VAL A 161 -1.07 24.66 14.36
CA VAL A 161 -0.60 23.41 14.96
C VAL A 161 0.92 23.48 15.15
N ASP A 162 1.41 22.94 16.27
CA ASP A 162 2.83 22.95 16.61
C ASP A 162 3.61 21.75 16.03
N CYS A 163 2.90 20.67 15.68
CA CYS A 163 3.48 19.45 15.14
C CYS A 163 2.49 18.71 14.23
N GLY A 164 3.02 17.84 13.37
CA GLY A 164 2.24 16.96 12.51
C GLY A 164 2.89 15.58 12.39
N VAL A 165 2.10 14.56 12.08
CA VAL A 165 2.55 13.18 11.89
C VAL A 165 2.26 12.76 10.44
N THR A 166 3.27 12.25 9.74
CA THR A 166 3.16 11.75 8.37
C THR A 166 4.36 10.84 8.05
N GLY A 167 4.32 10.14 6.91
CA GLY A 167 5.49 9.44 6.39
C GLY A 167 6.63 10.41 6.06
N SER A 168 7.84 10.13 6.54
CA SER A 168 8.99 11.06 6.47
C SER A 168 9.28 11.61 5.06
N LEU A 169 9.13 10.78 4.03
CA LEU A 169 9.33 11.22 2.65
C LEU A 169 8.09 11.90 2.04
N SER A 170 6.88 11.52 2.47
CA SER A 170 5.64 12.21 2.07
C SER A 170 5.60 13.65 2.61
N GLY A 171 6.02 13.89 3.85
CA GLY A 171 6.17 15.25 4.39
C GLY A 171 7.25 16.04 3.65
N ASN A 172 8.35 15.38 3.30
CA ASN A 172 9.44 15.99 2.52
C ASN A 172 8.98 16.45 1.13
N THR A 173 8.33 15.58 0.35
CA THR A 173 7.84 15.95 -0.99
C THR A 173 6.75 17.02 -0.93
N ALA A 174 5.93 17.01 0.13
CA ALA A 174 4.92 18.01 0.44
C ALA A 174 5.46 19.36 0.95
N GLY A 175 6.77 19.50 1.15
CA GLY A 175 7.38 20.78 1.56
C GLY A 175 7.33 21.08 3.06
N TRP A 176 7.03 20.10 3.91
CA TRP A 176 7.03 20.31 5.37
C TRP A 176 8.39 20.80 5.92
N PRO A 177 9.56 20.40 5.38
CA PRO A 177 10.84 20.93 5.83
C PRO A 177 11.00 22.45 5.65
N GLU A 178 10.17 23.11 4.84
CA GLU A 178 10.19 24.56 4.64
C GLU A 178 9.57 25.31 5.83
N VAL A 179 8.71 24.63 6.60
CA VAL A 179 7.93 25.21 7.71
C VAL A 179 8.16 24.51 9.05
N THR A 180 9.11 23.55 9.10
CA THR A 180 9.45 22.79 10.31
C THR A 180 10.96 22.78 10.55
N LYS A 181 11.37 22.65 11.82
CA LYS A 181 12.79 22.70 12.23
C LYS A 181 13.39 21.33 12.53
N SER A 182 12.55 20.39 12.92
CA SER A 182 12.98 19.10 13.47
C SER A 182 12.09 17.95 12.99
N LEU A 183 12.70 16.78 12.81
CA LEU A 183 12.04 15.52 12.49
C LEU A 183 12.32 14.53 13.61
N TYR A 184 11.26 13.89 14.12
CA TYR A 184 11.36 12.81 15.10
C TYR A 184 10.99 11.47 14.42
N PRO A 185 11.94 10.55 14.20
CA PRO A 185 11.75 9.39 13.31
C PRO A 185 11.11 8.19 14.04
N MET A 186 10.24 8.43 15.02
CA MET A 186 9.47 7.35 15.64
C MET A 186 8.33 6.96 14.69
N SER A 187 8.32 5.72 14.23
CA SER A 187 7.19 5.21 13.47
C SER A 187 5.98 5.07 14.40
N LEU A 188 4.91 5.74 14.02
CA LEU A 188 3.61 5.67 14.69
C LEU A 188 2.57 4.96 13.84
N GLY A 189 2.93 4.43 12.67
CA GLY A 189 2.01 3.84 11.69
C GLY A 189 2.54 4.00 10.26
N TRP A 190 1.80 3.48 9.29
CA TRP A 190 2.22 3.33 7.89
C TRP A 190 1.34 4.07 6.89
N SER A 191 0.20 4.62 7.31
CA SER A 191 -0.75 5.31 6.44
C SER A 191 -1.15 4.41 5.27
N ILE A 192 -1.74 3.26 5.61
CA ILE A 192 -2.04 2.20 4.64
C ILE A 192 -3.02 2.71 3.59
N ASN A 193 -2.55 2.73 2.34
CA ASN A 193 -3.35 3.15 1.21
C ASN A 193 -4.18 1.98 0.68
N VAL A 194 -5.44 2.23 0.38
CA VAL A 194 -6.33 1.29 -0.29
C VAL A 194 -6.81 1.89 -1.60
N MET A 195 -6.88 1.04 -2.63
CA MET A 195 -7.60 1.33 -3.87
C MET A 195 -8.95 0.61 -3.81
N ALA A 196 -10.02 1.38 -3.66
CA ALA A 196 -11.37 0.86 -3.60
C ALA A 196 -12.11 1.09 -4.92
N VAL A 197 -13.05 0.21 -5.25
CA VAL A 197 -13.90 0.29 -6.44
C VAL A 197 -15.38 0.27 -6.05
N ASN A 198 -16.21 1.03 -6.74
CA ASN A 198 -17.66 0.92 -6.59
C ASN A 198 -18.11 -0.48 -7.02
N LEU A 199 -18.75 -1.22 -6.13
CA LEU A 199 -19.13 -2.61 -6.37
C LEU A 199 -20.11 -2.78 -7.54
N ALA A 200 -21.02 -1.83 -7.74
CA ALA A 200 -21.96 -1.87 -8.86
C ALA A 200 -21.24 -1.59 -10.20
N SER A 201 -20.31 -0.64 -10.24
CA SER A 201 -19.43 -0.42 -11.40
C SER A 201 -18.59 -1.67 -11.68
N TRP A 202 -17.94 -2.24 -10.66
CA TRP A 202 -17.15 -3.45 -10.79
C TRP A 202 -17.95 -4.59 -11.41
N ASN A 203 -19.13 -4.89 -10.86
CA ASN A 203 -19.98 -6.00 -11.32
C ASN A 203 -20.52 -5.85 -12.74
N ARG A 204 -20.52 -4.63 -13.30
CA ARG A 204 -20.89 -4.38 -14.70
C ARG A 204 -19.75 -4.61 -15.70
N LEU A 205 -18.51 -4.74 -15.23
CA LEU A 205 -17.35 -4.94 -16.10
C LEU A 205 -17.34 -6.35 -16.71
N ASP A 206 -16.83 -6.44 -17.94
CA ASP A 206 -16.48 -7.72 -18.57
C ASP A 206 -15.49 -8.47 -17.64
N LYS A 207 -15.69 -9.78 -17.48
CA LYS A 207 -14.84 -10.62 -16.63
C LYS A 207 -13.37 -10.59 -17.02
N ARG A 208 -13.06 -10.41 -18.31
CA ARG A 208 -11.69 -10.22 -18.81
C ARG A 208 -11.10 -8.91 -18.32
N VAL A 209 -11.89 -7.84 -18.26
CA VAL A 209 -11.47 -6.55 -17.68
C VAL A 209 -11.27 -6.67 -16.17
N GLN A 210 -12.17 -7.35 -15.45
CA GLN A 210 -12.00 -7.60 -14.01
C GLN A 210 -10.69 -8.34 -13.72
N ASN A 211 -10.44 -9.44 -14.43
CA ASN A 211 -9.22 -10.23 -14.23
C ASN A 211 -7.97 -9.44 -14.60
N PHE A 212 -7.99 -8.72 -15.72
CA PHE A 212 -6.89 -7.85 -16.12
C PHE A 212 -6.60 -6.78 -15.05
N LEU A 213 -7.64 -6.11 -14.53
CA LEU A 213 -7.47 -5.11 -13.47
C LEU A 213 -6.90 -5.71 -12.20
N LEU A 214 -7.36 -6.89 -11.77
CA LEU A 214 -6.82 -7.56 -10.58
C LEU A 214 -5.32 -7.87 -10.74
N GLU A 215 -4.90 -8.35 -11.91
CA GLU A 215 -3.49 -8.61 -12.21
C GLU A 215 -2.66 -7.32 -12.18
N GLN A 216 -3.14 -6.26 -12.85
CA GLN A 216 -2.44 -4.98 -12.90
C GLN A 216 -2.38 -4.29 -11.54
N VAL A 217 -3.46 -4.34 -10.76
CA VAL A 217 -3.51 -3.79 -9.39
C VAL A 217 -2.59 -4.58 -8.46
N GLN A 218 -2.47 -5.90 -8.61
CA GLN A 218 -1.53 -6.70 -7.82
C GLN A 218 -0.07 -6.33 -8.12
N ALA A 219 0.26 -6.11 -9.40
CA ALA A 219 1.58 -5.64 -9.80
C ALA A 219 1.87 -4.22 -9.27
N TYR A 220 0.88 -3.33 -9.35
CA TYR A 220 0.92 -1.99 -8.77
C TYR A 220 1.14 -2.02 -7.25
N GLU A 221 0.41 -2.85 -6.51
CA GLU A 221 0.56 -3.01 -5.06
C GLU A 221 1.99 -3.49 -4.69
N ASN A 222 2.52 -4.47 -5.43
CA ASN A 222 3.90 -4.94 -5.21
C ASN A 222 4.94 -3.84 -5.48
N LYS A 223 4.71 -3.02 -6.51
CA LYS A 223 5.55 -1.85 -6.79
C LYS A 223 5.47 -0.85 -5.64
N MET A 224 4.28 -0.51 -5.14
CA MET A 224 4.12 0.41 -4.01
C MET A 224 4.89 -0.05 -2.77
N TRP A 225 4.84 -1.34 -2.42
CA TRP A 225 5.62 -1.87 -1.30
C TRP A 225 7.13 -1.73 -1.52
N THR A 226 7.60 -1.89 -2.75
CA THR A 226 9.01 -1.67 -3.12
C THR A 226 9.38 -0.19 -3.02
N THR A 227 8.51 0.69 -3.53
CA THR A 227 8.65 2.14 -3.43
C THR A 227 8.71 2.59 -1.97
N LEU A 228 7.86 2.06 -1.09
CA LEU A 228 7.85 2.36 0.34
C LEU A 228 9.17 2.00 1.02
N LYS A 229 9.74 0.82 0.72
CA LYS A 229 11.05 0.40 1.27
C LYS A 229 12.15 1.37 0.85
N LYS A 230 12.19 1.74 -0.43
CA LYS A 230 13.16 2.70 -0.96
C LYS A 230 12.96 4.09 -0.34
N ALA A 231 11.72 4.56 -0.28
CA ALA A 231 11.36 5.84 0.31
C ALA A 231 11.79 5.94 1.77
N THR A 232 11.58 4.87 2.55
CA THR A 232 12.01 4.78 3.95
C THR A 232 13.53 4.82 4.08
N ALA A 233 14.25 4.09 3.22
CA ALA A 233 15.72 4.06 3.25
C ALA A 233 16.37 5.40 2.87
N GLU A 234 15.73 6.19 1.99
CA GLU A 234 16.24 7.50 1.56
C GLU A 234 15.71 8.68 2.39
N ALA A 235 14.73 8.46 3.28
CA ALA A 235 14.03 9.54 3.98
C ALA A 235 14.95 10.46 4.79
N ASP A 236 15.85 9.89 5.59
CA ASP A 236 16.81 10.66 6.39
C ASP A 236 17.81 11.40 5.52
N ASN A 237 18.23 10.78 4.41
CA ASN A 237 19.15 11.41 3.47
C ASN A 237 18.51 12.64 2.84
N CYS A 238 17.31 12.49 2.27
CA CYS A 238 16.56 13.60 1.70
C CYS A 238 16.32 14.73 2.70
N ASN A 239 15.92 14.40 3.92
CA ASN A 239 15.61 15.42 4.93
C ASN A 239 16.84 16.10 5.54
N THR A 240 18.05 15.53 5.42
CA THR A 240 19.29 16.09 6.00
C THR A 240 20.33 16.51 4.97
N GLY A 241 19.96 16.57 3.70
CA GLY A 241 20.81 17.10 2.63
C GLY A 241 21.88 16.11 2.18
N ARG A 242 21.66 14.81 2.38
CA ARG A 242 22.56 13.72 2.00
C ARG A 242 22.05 12.95 0.79
N GLN A 243 22.95 12.26 0.12
CA GLN A 243 22.67 11.38 -1.03
C GLN A 243 22.77 9.90 -0.62
N PRO A 244 22.05 8.97 -1.28
CA PRO A 244 21.09 9.22 -2.35
C PRO A 244 19.78 9.84 -1.82
N CYS A 245 19.28 10.83 -2.55
CA CYS A 245 17.92 11.35 -2.42
C CYS A 245 17.30 11.44 -3.82
N THR A 246 16.68 10.35 -4.25
CA THR A 246 16.10 10.20 -5.59
C THR A 246 14.57 10.27 -5.56
N MET A 247 13.98 10.03 -4.39
CA MET A 247 12.54 9.92 -4.20
C MET A 247 11.92 11.18 -3.53
N GLY A 248 12.74 12.17 -3.18
CA GLY A 248 12.31 13.39 -2.49
C GLY A 248 13.14 14.61 -2.84
N LYS A 249 13.01 15.66 -2.02
CA LYS A 249 13.74 16.93 -2.13
C LYS A 249 14.81 16.98 -1.04
N LEU A 250 16.00 17.49 -1.39
CA LEU A 250 17.02 17.78 -0.39
C LEU A 250 16.54 18.91 0.53
N ALA A 251 16.58 18.66 1.83
CA ALA A 251 16.27 19.62 2.89
C ALA A 251 17.34 19.57 3.98
N HIS A 252 17.24 20.45 4.98
CA HIS A 252 18.21 20.54 6.07
C HIS A 252 17.51 20.59 7.44
N ILE A 253 16.69 19.56 7.72
CA ILE A 253 16.00 19.43 9.01
C ILE A 253 16.91 18.77 10.05
N THR A 254 16.72 19.09 11.33
CA THR A 254 17.42 18.40 12.42
C THR A 254 16.67 17.12 12.79
N ILE A 255 17.31 15.95 12.65
CA ILE A 255 16.75 14.69 13.17
C ILE A 255 16.99 14.64 14.68
N VAL A 256 15.89 14.54 15.43
CA VAL A 256 15.91 14.28 16.88
C VAL A 256 15.85 12.77 17.07
N PRO A 257 16.93 12.11 17.54
CA PRO A 257 16.95 10.66 17.64
C PRO A 257 15.98 10.16 18.72
N VAL A 258 15.31 9.05 18.44
CA VAL A 258 14.47 8.35 19.42
C VAL A 258 15.37 7.74 20.50
N LYS A 259 15.13 8.08 21.76
CA LYS A 259 15.90 7.50 22.87
C LYS A 259 15.42 6.08 23.18
N PRO A 260 16.29 5.17 23.67
CA PRO A 260 15.86 3.82 24.07
C PRO A 260 14.70 3.81 25.08
N ALA A 261 14.71 4.72 26.06
CA ALA A 261 13.64 4.84 27.04
C ALA A 261 12.28 5.27 26.41
N GLU A 262 12.33 6.09 25.36
CA GLU A 262 11.14 6.52 24.61
C GLU A 262 10.60 5.35 23.77
N ALA A 263 11.47 4.54 23.16
CA ALA A 263 11.07 3.33 22.44
C ALA A 263 10.41 2.29 23.35
N GLU A 264 10.93 2.08 24.56
CA GLU A 264 10.30 1.19 25.56
C GLU A 264 8.95 1.74 26.05
N THR A 265 8.85 3.06 26.24
CA THR A 265 7.59 3.71 26.61
C THR A 265 6.57 3.56 25.49
N HIS A 266 6.97 3.77 24.25
CA HIS A 266 6.16 3.55 23.05
C HIS A 266 5.61 2.12 23.03
N LYS A 267 6.47 1.09 23.16
CA LYS A 267 6.04 -0.31 23.19
C LYS A 267 4.97 -0.58 24.27
N LYS A 268 5.19 -0.08 25.50
CA LYS A 268 4.22 -0.23 26.60
C LYS A 268 2.88 0.44 26.32
N LEU A 269 2.91 1.63 25.71
CA LEU A 269 1.70 2.35 25.33
C LEU A 269 0.94 1.60 24.24
N VAL A 270 1.64 1.03 23.26
CA VAL A 270 1.06 0.21 22.20
C VAL A 270 0.38 -1.03 22.78
N GLU A 271 1.12 -1.86 23.50
CA GLU A 271 0.63 -3.12 24.07
C GLU A 271 -0.45 -2.92 25.15
N GLY A 272 -0.43 -1.78 25.83
CA GLY A 272 -1.39 -1.41 26.85
C GLY A 272 -2.53 -0.54 26.33
N ALA A 273 -2.30 0.77 26.29
CA ALA A 273 -3.35 1.78 26.09
C ALA A 273 -3.93 1.77 24.67
N VAL A 274 -3.10 1.59 23.63
CA VAL A 274 -3.55 1.61 22.23
C VAL A 274 -4.41 0.38 21.94
N LEU A 275 -3.91 -0.83 22.20
CA LEU A 275 -4.68 -2.06 21.97
C LEU A 275 -5.95 -2.11 22.83
N ALA A 276 -5.90 -1.71 24.09
CA ALA A 276 -7.09 -1.68 24.95
C ALA A 276 -8.12 -0.63 24.49
N GLY A 277 -7.66 0.56 24.11
CA GLY A 277 -8.52 1.63 23.60
C GLY A 277 -9.18 1.25 22.28
N TRP A 278 -8.43 0.63 21.38
CA TRP A 278 -8.93 0.10 20.11
C TRP A 278 -9.93 -1.04 20.34
N ALA A 279 -9.57 -2.05 21.15
CA ALA A 279 -10.44 -3.18 21.45
C ALA A 279 -11.79 -2.74 22.03
N LYS A 280 -11.79 -1.72 22.90
CA LYS A 280 -13.03 -1.14 23.45
C LYS A 280 -13.94 -0.57 22.37
N ARG A 281 -13.39 0.08 21.35
CA ARG A 281 -14.17 0.61 20.22
C ARG A 281 -14.63 -0.51 19.30
N CYS A 282 -13.73 -1.46 19.02
CA CYS A 282 -13.91 -2.58 18.10
C CYS A 282 -14.95 -3.59 18.61
N GLY A 283 -15.01 -3.82 19.92
CA GLY A 283 -15.91 -4.79 20.53
C GLY A 283 -15.35 -6.23 20.49
N GLY A 284 -15.93 -7.12 21.29
CA GLY A 284 -15.37 -8.45 21.54
C GLY A 284 -15.18 -9.33 20.30
N GLU A 285 -16.14 -9.33 19.37
CA GLU A 285 -16.08 -10.14 18.14
C GLU A 285 -14.95 -9.66 17.21
N CYS A 286 -14.91 -8.36 16.92
CA CYS A 286 -13.88 -7.73 16.11
C CYS A 286 -12.48 -7.89 16.75
N ALA A 287 -12.37 -7.77 18.08
CA ALA A 287 -11.10 -7.94 18.78
C ALA A 287 -10.63 -9.40 18.76
N ALA A 288 -11.56 -10.36 18.83
CA ALA A 288 -11.25 -11.78 18.66
C ALA A 288 -10.79 -12.11 17.24
N GLU A 289 -11.44 -11.56 16.21
CA GLU A 289 -11.03 -11.71 14.81
C GLU A 289 -9.63 -11.16 14.58
N TRP A 290 -9.34 -9.96 15.09
CA TRP A 290 -8.02 -9.35 14.99
C TRP A 290 -6.94 -10.17 15.70
N ASN A 291 -7.23 -10.68 16.89
CA ASN A 291 -6.30 -11.56 17.61
C ASN A 291 -5.96 -12.83 16.82
N ASN A 292 -6.94 -13.37 16.08
CA ASN A 292 -6.75 -14.56 15.25
C ASN A 292 -6.04 -14.28 13.92
N THR A 293 -5.98 -13.01 13.50
CA THR A 293 -5.37 -12.55 12.24
C THR A 293 -4.09 -11.74 12.52
N VAL A 294 -4.21 -10.42 12.62
CA VAL A 294 -3.10 -9.47 12.80
C VAL A 294 -2.33 -9.73 14.10
N GLY A 295 -3.04 -9.91 15.21
CA GLY A 295 -2.42 -10.16 16.52
C GLY A 295 -1.52 -11.39 16.50
N LYS A 296 -1.98 -12.48 15.88
CA LYS A 296 -1.19 -13.69 15.69
C LYS A 296 0.05 -13.45 14.83
N THR A 297 -0.07 -12.71 13.72
CA THR A 297 1.05 -12.40 12.81
C THR A 297 2.11 -11.53 13.48
N LEU A 298 1.68 -10.56 14.29
CA LEU A 298 2.57 -9.59 14.94
C LEU A 298 3.03 -10.01 16.35
N GLY A 299 2.51 -11.11 16.89
CA GLY A 299 2.79 -11.54 18.26
C GLY A 299 2.16 -10.63 19.33
N LEU A 300 1.04 -9.98 18.99
CA LEU A 300 0.31 -9.05 19.85
C LEU A 300 -1.06 -9.63 20.23
N ARG A 301 -1.63 -9.13 21.33
CA ARG A 301 -2.96 -9.53 21.77
C ARG A 301 -3.74 -8.34 22.31
N ALA A 302 -4.88 -8.07 21.68
CA ALA A 302 -5.86 -7.10 22.15
C ALA A 302 -6.78 -7.72 23.21
N PRO A 303 -7.23 -6.97 24.23
CA PRO A 303 -8.26 -7.43 25.17
C PRO A 303 -9.59 -7.73 24.44
N THR A 304 -10.38 -8.69 24.93
CA THR A 304 -11.64 -9.13 24.26
C THR A 304 -12.87 -9.07 25.18
N ASN A 305 -12.85 -8.19 26.18
CA ASN A 305 -13.91 -8.11 27.22
C ASN A 305 -15.33 -8.05 26.65
#